data_AF-D3ZR26-F1
#
_entry.id   AF-D3ZR26-F1
#
_cell.length_a   1.000
_cell.length_b   1.000
_cell.length_c   1.000
_cell.angle_alpha   90.00
_cell.angle_beta   90.00
_cell.angle_gamma   90.00
#
_symmetry.space_group_name_H-M   'P 1'
#
loop_
_entity.id
_entity.type
_entity.pdbx_description
1 polymer ?
#
loop_
_entity_poly.entity_id
_entity_poly.type
_entity_poly.pdbx_seq_one_letter_code
_entity_poly.pdbx_strand_id
1 'polypeptide(L)'
;MLTAATEVLAAADGPGSAEPTWAWRDAPIATLVQRIQQLQNERAQAFRRLDQAHRQYLLSDLHHDFPSYRSVVHEVTQAFAAASCEVLAVEAELAGPRAQPVLARHVRNLQELEQTRLATGN
;
A
#
# COMPACT_ATOMS: atom_id res chain seq x y z
N MET A 1 3.64 -24.10 38.83
CA MET A 1 4.88 -23.31 38.64
C MET A 1 4.95 -22.94 37.16
N LEU A 2 4.48 -21.74 36.79
CA LEU A 2 5.21 -20.47 36.67
C LEU A 2 6.04 -20.37 35.37
N THR A 3 5.36 -19.85 34.33
CA THR A 3 5.75 -18.76 33.40
C THR A 3 6.93 -18.85 32.42
N ALA A 4 6.63 -18.37 31.19
CA ALA A 4 7.44 -17.61 30.24
C ALA A 4 8.57 -18.37 29.50
N ALA A 5 8.84 -18.13 28.22
CA ALA A 5 8.88 -16.82 27.60
C ALA A 5 8.33 -16.79 26.16
N THR A 6 7.35 -15.90 26.00
CA THR A 6 7.15 -15.11 24.79
C THR A 6 8.39 -14.24 24.57
N GLU A 7 9.21 -14.55 23.57
CA GLU A 7 10.18 -13.56 23.06
C GLU A 7 9.46 -12.67 22.06
N VAL A 8 8.88 -11.62 22.63
CA VAL A 8 8.54 -10.38 21.96
C VAL A 8 9.81 -9.88 21.26
N LEU A 9 9.77 -9.79 19.93
CA LEU A 9 10.73 -9.00 19.17
C LEU A 9 10.57 -7.53 19.59
N ALA A 10 11.39 -7.15 20.58
CA ALA A 10 11.49 -5.81 21.07
C ALA A 10 12.20 -4.94 20.03
N ALA A 11 11.46 -3.90 19.62
CA ALA A 11 11.94 -2.55 19.37
C ALA A 11 13.22 -2.42 18.53
N ALA A 12 13.01 -2.37 17.21
CA ALA A 12 13.80 -1.47 16.39
C ALA A 12 13.33 -0.03 16.72
N ASP A 13 14.07 0.64 17.59
CA ASP A 13 14.07 2.11 17.70
C ASP A 13 14.39 2.70 16.32
N GLY A 14 13.36 3.08 15.57
CA GLY A 14 13.48 3.89 14.37
C GLY A 14 13.50 5.38 14.76
N PRO A 15 14.24 6.22 14.02
CA PRO A 15 14.28 7.66 14.29
C PRO A 15 12.85 8.18 14.21
N GLY A 16 12.44 9.02 15.17
CA GLY A 16 11.07 9.49 15.35
C GLY A 16 10.36 9.67 14.01
N SER A 17 9.29 8.89 13.80
CA SER A 17 8.48 8.96 12.59
C SER A 17 8.01 10.40 12.45
N ALA A 18 8.71 11.17 11.61
CA ALA A 18 8.13 12.33 10.99
C ALA A 18 6.97 11.79 10.17
N GLU A 19 5.79 11.72 10.80
CA GLU A 19 4.53 11.45 10.14
C GLU A 19 4.55 12.20 8.82
N PRO A 20 4.46 11.51 7.66
CA PRO A 20 4.49 12.19 6.39
C PRO A 20 3.45 13.29 6.41
N THR A 21 3.90 14.53 6.19
CA THR A 21 3.01 15.68 6.16
C THR A 21 2.24 15.61 4.85
N TRP A 22 1.11 14.91 4.87
CA TRP A 22 0.30 14.70 3.69
C TRP A 22 -0.21 16.04 3.14
N ALA A 23 0.00 16.28 1.84
CA ALA A 23 -0.42 17.52 1.18
C ALA A 23 -1.93 17.77 1.25
N TRP A 24 -2.72 16.73 1.52
CA TRP A 24 -4.17 16.81 1.63
C TRP A 24 -4.69 17.05 3.06
N ARG A 25 -3.83 17.16 4.07
CA ARG A 25 -4.23 17.27 5.50
C ARG A 25 -5.26 18.38 5.74
N ASP A 26 -5.05 19.55 5.15
CA ASP A 26 -5.96 20.70 5.25
C ASP A 26 -6.79 20.95 3.98
N ALA A 27 -6.71 20.05 3.00
CA ALA A 27 -7.41 20.19 1.73
C ALA A 27 -8.91 19.86 1.85
N PRO A 28 -9.80 20.34 0.97
CA PRO A 28 -11.22 20.00 1.02
C PRO A 28 -11.47 18.49 0.79
N ILE A 29 -12.61 17.97 1.26
CA ILE A 29 -12.98 16.54 1.14
C ILE A 29 -12.90 16.04 -0.32
N ALA A 30 -13.28 16.87 -1.28
CA ALA A 30 -13.17 16.53 -2.70
C ALA A 30 -11.73 16.17 -3.12
N THR A 31 -10.72 16.84 -2.56
CA THR A 31 -9.31 16.53 -2.81
C THR A 31 -8.92 15.16 -2.27
N LEU A 32 -9.47 14.75 -1.12
CA LEU A 32 -9.19 13.42 -0.55
C LEU A 32 -9.81 12.33 -1.45
N VAL A 33 -11.03 12.55 -1.93
CA VAL A 33 -11.68 11.62 -2.87
C VAL A 33 -10.88 11.48 -4.15
N GLN A 34 -10.41 12.60 -4.72
CA GLN A 34 -9.51 12.59 -5.89
C GLN A 34 -8.20 11.88 -5.59
N ARG A 35 -7.62 12.10 -4.40
CA ARG A 35 -6.38 11.44 -4.00
C ARG A 35 -6.54 9.93 -3.88
N ILE A 36 -7.66 9.45 -3.32
CA ILE A 36 -7.97 8.01 -3.28
C ILE A 36 -8.02 7.43 -4.71
N GLN A 37 -8.71 8.10 -5.64
CA GLN A 37 -8.75 7.63 -7.04
C GLN A 37 -7.35 7.57 -7.67
N GLN A 38 -6.53 8.58 -7.41
CA GLN A 38 -5.16 8.62 -7.88
C GLN A 38 -4.30 7.49 -7.28
N LEU A 39 -4.41 7.25 -5.97
CA LEU A 39 -3.72 6.15 -5.29
C LEU A 39 -4.13 4.79 -5.85
N GLN A 40 -5.40 4.64 -6.24
CA GLN A 40 -5.86 3.41 -6.88
C GLN A 40 -5.33 3.23 -8.30
N ASN A 41 -5.22 4.32 -9.06
CA ASN A 41 -4.53 4.28 -10.35
C ASN A 41 -3.05 3.91 -10.20
N GLU A 42 -2.36 4.47 -9.20
CA GLU A 42 -0.95 4.16 -8.90
C GLU A 42 -0.78 2.68 -8.56
N ARG A 43 -1.63 2.12 -7.68
CA ARG A 43 -1.61 0.68 -7.35
C ARG A 43 -1.89 -0.20 -8.57
N ALA A 44 -2.88 0.14 -9.39
CA ALA A 44 -3.19 -0.60 -10.60
C ALA A 44 -2.05 -0.56 -11.63
N GLN A 45 -1.37 0.59 -11.77
CA GLN A 45 -0.19 0.73 -12.61
C GLN A 45 0.98 -0.11 -12.09
N ALA A 46 1.22 -0.11 -10.78
CA ALA A 46 2.26 -0.89 -10.14
C ALA A 46 2.06 -2.41 -10.40
N PHE A 47 0.82 -2.90 -10.28
CA PHE A 47 0.50 -4.29 -10.63
C PHE A 47 0.75 -4.61 -12.10
N ARG A 48 0.32 -3.75 -13.04
CA ARG A 48 0.58 -3.96 -14.46
C ARG A 48 2.07 -4.00 -14.78
N ARG A 49 2.87 -3.15 -14.13
CA ARG A 49 4.33 -3.15 -14.26
C ARG A 49 4.94 -4.45 -13.75
N LEU A 50 4.47 -4.95 -12.61
CA LEU A 50 4.92 -6.23 -12.06
C LEU A 50 4.58 -7.40 -12.99
N ASP A 51 3.35 -7.48 -13.47
CA ASP A 51 2.91 -8.52 -14.40
C ASP A 51 3.71 -8.48 -15.71
N GLN A 52 3.94 -7.28 -16.27
CA GLN A 52 4.80 -7.12 -17.45
C GLN A 52 6.23 -7.60 -17.18
N ALA A 53 6.84 -7.19 -16.06
CA ALA A 53 8.19 -7.60 -15.71
C ALA A 53 8.28 -9.11 -15.46
N HIS A 54 7.24 -9.71 -14.90
CA HIS A 54 7.16 -11.16 -14.70
C HIS A 54 7.10 -11.90 -16.04
N ARG A 55 6.27 -11.45 -16.98
CA ARG A 55 6.20 -12.02 -18.34
C ARG A 55 7.53 -11.88 -19.07
N GLN A 56 8.17 -10.71 -19.00
CA GLN A 56 9.49 -10.49 -19.59
C GLN A 56 10.55 -11.41 -18.98
N TYR A 57 10.52 -11.57 -17.65
CA TYR A 57 11.40 -12.49 -16.95
C TYR A 57 11.22 -13.93 -17.46
N LEU A 58 9.98 -14.41 -17.59
CA LEU A 58 9.69 -15.76 -18.10
C LEU A 58 10.07 -15.95 -19.58
N LEU A 59 9.93 -14.92 -20.41
CA LEU A 59 10.26 -14.95 -21.84
C LEU A 59 11.75 -14.72 -22.13
N SER A 60 12.53 -14.30 -21.13
CA SER A 60 13.97 -14.12 -21.28
C SER A 60 14.64 -15.47 -21.52
N ASP A 61 15.47 -15.56 -22.56
CA ASP A 61 16.23 -16.76 -22.94
C ASP A 61 17.21 -17.21 -21.84
N LEU A 62 17.87 -18.35 -22.06
CA LEU A 62 18.75 -19.20 -21.20
C LEU A 62 19.43 -18.64 -19.91
N HIS A 63 19.53 -17.32 -19.72
CA HIS A 63 20.10 -16.61 -18.58
C HIS A 63 19.12 -15.56 -18.04
N HIS A 64 17.93 -15.96 -17.60
CA HIS A 64 16.94 -15.07 -16.98
C HIS A 64 17.60 -13.96 -16.14
N ASP A 65 17.35 -12.70 -16.46
CA ASP A 65 17.91 -11.55 -15.74
C ASP A 65 17.14 -11.32 -14.43
N PHE A 66 17.41 -12.20 -13.46
CA PHE A 66 16.83 -12.15 -12.14
C PHE A 66 17.15 -10.86 -11.36
N PRO A 67 18.38 -10.30 -11.42
CA PRO A 67 18.67 -9.01 -10.78
C PRO A 67 17.74 -7.88 -11.25
N SER A 68 17.52 -7.74 -12.56
CA SER A 68 16.63 -6.71 -13.10
C SER A 68 15.18 -6.95 -12.68
N TYR A 69 14.69 -8.20 -12.76
CA TYR A 69 13.34 -8.54 -12.30
C TYR A 69 13.15 -8.24 -10.80
N ARG A 70 14.12 -8.62 -9.96
CA ARG A 70 14.09 -8.34 -8.52
C ARG A 70 14.03 -6.84 -8.23
N SER A 71 14.75 -6.00 -8.97
CA SER A 71 14.68 -4.54 -8.82
C SER A 71 13.25 -4.05 -9.04
N VAL A 72 12.59 -4.50 -10.11
CA VAL A 72 11.21 -4.11 -10.40
C VAL A 72 10.25 -4.59 -9.31
N VAL A 73 10.39 -5.83 -8.83
CA VAL A 73 9.58 -6.34 -7.71
C VAL A 73 9.74 -5.44 -6.48
N HIS A 74 10.97 -5.03 -6.17
CA HIS A 74 11.24 -4.18 -5.02
C HIS A 74 10.60 -2.79 -5.18
N GLU A 75 10.78 -2.15 -6.33
CA GLU A 75 10.17 -0.85 -6.66
C GLU A 75 8.64 -0.89 -6.58
N VAL A 76 8.02 -1.92 -7.17
CA VAL A 76 6.56 -2.09 -7.13
C VAL A 76 6.08 -2.32 -5.70
N THR A 77 6.80 -3.12 -4.91
CA THR A 77 6.45 -3.38 -3.50
C THR A 77 6.49 -2.09 -2.68
N GLN A 78 7.53 -1.26 -2.86
CA GLN A 78 7.62 0.04 -2.19
C GLN A 78 6.49 0.98 -2.60
N ALA A 79 6.21 1.09 -3.91
CA ALA A 79 5.12 1.93 -4.40
C ALA A 79 3.76 1.49 -3.85
N PHE A 80 3.52 0.18 -3.79
CA PHE A 80 2.30 -0.39 -3.24
C PHE A 80 2.16 -0.12 -1.74
N ALA A 81 3.24 -0.29 -0.97
CA ALA A 81 3.28 0.00 0.46
C ALA A 81 3.00 1.48 0.73
N ALA A 82 3.69 2.38 0.02
CA ALA A 82 3.51 3.82 0.15
C ALA A 82 2.06 4.25 -0.15
N ALA A 83 1.50 3.78 -1.26
CA ALA A 83 0.12 4.08 -1.61
C ALA A 83 -0.87 3.51 -0.58
N SER A 84 -0.63 2.30 -0.06
CA SER A 84 -1.49 1.68 0.95
C SER A 84 -1.46 2.44 2.28
N CYS A 85 -0.28 2.88 2.73
CA CYS A 85 -0.15 3.74 3.91
C CYS A 85 -0.92 5.05 3.75
N GLU A 86 -0.85 5.67 2.56
CA GLU A 86 -1.59 6.90 2.32
C GLU A 86 -3.12 6.68 2.31
N VAL A 87 -3.62 5.59 1.70
CA VAL A 87 -5.06 5.27 1.74
C VAL A 87 -5.53 5.08 3.19
N LEU A 88 -4.76 4.38 4.03
CA LEU A 88 -5.08 4.21 5.45
C LEU A 88 -5.11 5.56 6.19
N ALA A 89 -4.17 6.46 5.89
CA ALA A 89 -4.15 7.79 6.46
C ALA A 89 -5.37 8.63 6.02
N VAL A 90 -5.76 8.56 4.74
CA VAL A 90 -6.97 9.24 4.23
C VAL A 90 -8.23 8.67 4.89
N GLU A 91 -8.32 7.35 5.06
CA GLU A 91 -9.44 6.73 5.77
C GLU A 91 -9.55 7.23 7.22
N ALA A 92 -8.44 7.24 7.95
CA ALA A 92 -8.39 7.74 9.33
C ALA A 92 -8.77 9.21 9.43
N GLU A 93 -8.31 10.05 8.50
CA GLU A 93 -8.65 11.47 8.40
C GLU A 93 -10.16 11.68 8.16
N LEU A 94 -10.74 10.89 7.25
CA LEU A 94 -12.18 10.94 6.95
C LEU A 94 -13.01 10.47 8.15
N ALA A 95 -12.59 9.40 8.85
CA ALA A 95 -13.32 8.86 9.99
C ALA A 95 -13.26 9.77 11.22
N GLY A 96 -12.11 10.37 11.49
CA GLY A 96 -11.86 11.18 12.68
C GLY A 96 -12.05 12.68 12.43
N PRO A 97 -10.98 13.43 12.12
CA PRO A 97 -11.00 14.90 12.04
C PRO A 97 -12.13 15.50 11.20
N ARG A 98 -12.50 14.83 10.10
CA ARG A 98 -13.52 15.35 9.15
C ARG A 98 -14.93 14.85 9.43
N ALA A 99 -15.09 13.92 10.37
CA ALA A 99 -16.36 13.31 10.75
C ALA A 99 -17.19 12.84 9.53
N GLN A 100 -16.54 12.19 8.56
CA GLN A 100 -17.13 11.59 7.35
C GLN A 100 -17.10 10.05 7.40
N PRO A 101 -17.79 9.40 8.36
CA PRO A 101 -17.69 7.95 8.56
C PRO A 101 -18.22 7.13 7.37
N VAL A 102 -19.19 7.67 6.61
CA VAL A 102 -19.70 7.01 5.40
C VAL A 102 -18.64 6.94 4.31
N LEU A 103 -17.91 8.04 4.08
CA LEU A 103 -16.81 8.07 3.11
C LEU A 103 -15.66 7.17 3.56
N ALA A 104 -15.29 7.20 4.84
CA ALA A 104 -14.27 6.31 5.38
C ALA A 104 -14.64 4.83 5.19
N ARG A 105 -15.91 4.46 5.42
CA ARG A 105 -16.40 3.10 5.15
C ARG A 105 -16.29 2.72 3.68
N HIS A 106 -16.57 3.64 2.76
CA HIS A 106 -16.39 3.37 1.32
C HIS A 106 -14.92 3.11 0.97
N VAL A 107 -13.98 3.85 1.56
CA VAL A 107 -12.54 3.62 1.38
C VAL A 107 -12.15 2.24 1.91
N ARG A 108 -12.60 1.87 3.11
CA ARG A 108 -12.33 0.56 3.70
C ARG A 108 -12.87 -0.60 2.86
N ASN A 109 -14.15 -0.52 2.44
CA ASN A 109 -14.76 -1.55 1.60
C ASN A 109 -13.97 -1.74 0.29
N LEU A 110 -13.44 -0.64 -0.27
CA LEU A 110 -12.61 -0.68 -1.46
C LEU A 110 -11.27 -1.40 -1.21
N GLN A 111 -10.62 -1.15 -0.07
CA GLN A 111 -9.43 -1.91 0.34
C GLN A 111 -9.72 -3.41 0.56
N GLU A 112 -10.86 -3.77 1.14
CA GLU A 112 -11.27 -5.18 1.35
C GLU A 112 -11.49 -5.91 0.02
N LEU A 113 -12.12 -5.24 -0.96
CA LEU A 113 -12.29 -5.78 -2.31
C LEU A 113 -10.95 -6.04 -3.00
N GLU A 114 -9.98 -5.14 -2.80
CA GLU A 114 -8.63 -5.29 -3.34
C GLU A 114 -7.85 -6.43 -2.69
N GLN A 115 -7.91 -6.55 -1.37
CA GLN A 115 -7.30 -7.67 -0.64
C GLN A 115 -7.88 -9.01 -1.10
N THR A 116 -9.20 -9.06 -1.33
CA THR A 116 -9.85 -10.26 -1.88
C THR A 116 -9.29 -10.62 -3.25
N ARG A 117 -9.13 -9.63 -4.16
CA ARG A 117 -8.54 -9.87 -5.49
C ARG A 117 -7.10 -10.38 -5.42
N LEU A 118 -6.31 -9.90 -4.46
CA LEU A 118 -4.95 -10.38 -4.24
C LEU A 118 -4.90 -11.81 -3.71
N ALA A 119 -5.78 -12.14 -2.77
CA ALA A 119 -5.83 -13.47 -2.17
C ALA A 119 -6.35 -14.53 -3.15
N THR A 120 -7.31 -14.17 -4.02
CA THR A 120 -7.94 -15.14 -4.94
C THR A 120 -7.13 -15.40 -6.20
N GLY A 121 -6.12 -14.56 -6.53
CA GLY A 121 -5.22 -14.78 -7.67
C GLY A 121 -6.00 -15.02 -8.97
N ASN A 122 -6.48 -13.94 -9.60
CA ASN A 122 -7.17 -14.04 -10.88
C ASN A 122 -6.18 -14.17 -12.04
#